data_AF-A0A6L8FD37-F1
#
_entry.id   AF-A0A6L8FD37-F1
#
_cell.length_a   1.000
_cell.length_b   1.000
_cell.length_c   1.000
_cell.angle_alpha   90.00
_cell.angle_beta   90.00
_cell.angle_gamma   90.00
#
_symmetry.space_group_name_H-M   'P 1'
#
loop_
_entity.id
_entity.type
_entity.pdbx_description
1 polymer ?
#
loop_
_entity_poly.entity_id
_entity_poly.type
_entity_poly.pdbx_seq_one_letter_code
_entity_poly.pdbx_strand_id
1 'polypeptide(L)'
;MSISTSVGRETGHNASVIRANKPQSLFLFDLGGTISDPITGIAKPINYALEALGFDEVSESRIARYIGIPIDETLVDLCETESGKLVNRLVIKYRERFSAVGYSENVLYPGGGRKVFWPTGKSPGTQ
;
A
#
# COMPACT_ATOMS: atom_id res chain seq x y z
N MET A 1 -26.71 -1.56 -37.45
CA MET A 1 -26.54 -0.98 -38.80
C MET A 1 -27.82 -0.21 -39.12
N SER A 2 -27.81 1.11 -38.91
CA SER A 2 -28.89 1.99 -39.32
C SER A 2 -28.28 3.36 -39.58
N ILE A 3 -28.37 3.82 -40.83
CA ILE A 3 -27.90 5.12 -41.29
C ILE A 3 -29.16 5.93 -41.54
N SER A 4 -29.34 7.04 -40.84
CA SER A 4 -30.41 8.00 -41.13
C SER A 4 -29.79 9.21 -41.81
N THR A 5 -30.19 9.45 -43.05
CA THR A 5 -29.71 10.55 -43.90
C THR A 5 -30.71 11.70 -43.81
N SER A 6 -30.27 12.88 -43.39
CA SER A 6 -30.96 14.13 -43.71
C SER A 6 -29.99 15.05 -44.45
N VAL A 7 -30.38 15.41 -45.68
CA VAL A 7 -29.68 16.37 -46.52
C VAL A 7 -30.18 17.76 -46.16
N GLY A 8 -29.32 18.56 -45.53
CA GLY A 8 -29.48 20.01 -45.40
C GLY A 8 -28.24 20.68 -45.94
N ARG A 9 -28.37 21.41 -47.06
CA ARG A 9 -27.36 22.36 -47.54
C ARG A 9 -27.59 23.66 -46.80
N GLU A 10 -26.62 24.11 -46.01
CA GLU A 10 -26.31 25.53 -45.86
C GLU A 10 -24.92 25.74 -45.25
N THR A 11 -24.35 26.87 -45.62
CA THR A 11 -22.97 27.32 -45.49
C THR A 11 -22.57 27.70 -44.05
N GLY A 12 -21.37 27.35 -43.61
CA GLY A 12 -20.75 27.97 -42.43
C GLY A 12 -20.09 26.99 -41.44
N HIS A 13 -18.85 27.28 -41.09
CA HIS A 13 -18.01 26.70 -40.05
C HIS A 13 -18.74 26.05 -38.86
N ASN A 14 -18.48 24.75 -38.62
CA ASN A 14 -18.12 24.17 -37.31
C ASN A 14 -17.97 22.65 -37.47
N ALA A 15 -16.77 22.20 -37.81
CA ALA A 15 -16.42 20.79 -37.63
C ALA A 15 -16.31 20.54 -36.12
N SER A 16 -17.30 19.90 -35.53
CA SER A 16 -17.21 19.38 -34.17
C SER A 16 -16.14 18.29 -34.16
N VAL A 17 -14.93 18.66 -33.72
CA VAL A 17 -13.85 17.71 -33.48
C VAL A 17 -14.28 16.84 -32.30
N ILE A 18 -14.84 15.66 -32.59
CA ILE A 18 -14.97 14.58 -31.61
C ILE A 18 -13.55 14.19 -31.22
N ARG A 19 -13.04 14.70 -30.10
CA ARG A 19 -11.78 14.22 -29.54
C ARG A 19 -12.03 12.80 -29.03
N ALA A 20 -11.52 11.81 -29.76
CA ALA A 20 -11.37 10.46 -29.22
C ALA A 20 -10.55 10.55 -27.93
N ASN A 21 -11.09 10.02 -26.83
CA ASN A 21 -10.39 10.05 -25.56
C ASN A 21 -9.15 9.14 -25.67
N LYS A 22 -7.94 9.68 -25.47
CA LYS A 22 -6.73 8.86 -25.48
C LYS A 22 -6.82 7.85 -24.33
N PRO A 23 -6.42 6.57 -24.53
CA PRO A 23 -6.31 5.65 -23.42
C PRO A 23 -5.32 6.22 -22.40
N GLN A 24 -5.78 6.37 -21.16
CA GLN A 24 -4.93 6.78 -20.05
C GLN A 24 -4.25 5.53 -19.48
N SER A 25 -2.94 5.60 -19.30
CA SER A 25 -2.20 4.59 -18.55
C SER A 25 -2.33 4.90 -17.06
N LEU A 26 -2.84 3.92 -16.28
CA LEU A 26 -2.90 3.99 -14.83
C LEU A 26 -1.74 3.22 -14.23
N PHE A 27 -0.96 3.89 -13.37
CA PHE A 27 0.12 3.28 -12.61
C PHE A 27 -0.26 3.27 -11.13
N LEU A 28 -0.35 2.08 -10.53
CA LEU A 28 -0.56 1.91 -9.10
C LEU A 28 0.76 1.53 -8.43
N PHE A 29 1.11 2.25 -7.39
CA PHE A 29 2.26 1.97 -6.54
C PHE A 29 1.78 1.75 -5.12
N ASP A 30 2.38 0.78 -4.44
CA ASP A 30 2.27 0.68 -2.99
C ASP A 30 3.08 1.82 -2.32
N LEU A 31 2.79 2.12 -1.06
CA LEU A 31 3.49 3.14 -0.28
C LEU A 31 4.66 2.52 0.49
N GLY A 32 4.35 1.69 1.48
CA GLY A 32 5.32 1.12 2.40
C GLY A 32 6.15 0.03 1.71
N GLY A 33 7.47 0.11 1.84
CA GLY A 33 8.34 -0.83 1.14
C GLY A 33 8.39 -0.63 -0.37
N THR A 34 7.80 0.44 -0.93
CA THR A 34 7.94 0.80 -2.35
C THR A 34 8.43 2.23 -2.49
N ILE A 35 7.66 3.21 -2.00
CA ILE A 35 7.99 4.63 -2.06
C ILE A 35 8.72 5.07 -0.78
N SER A 36 8.38 4.46 0.36
CA SER A 36 8.95 4.79 1.66
C SER A 36 9.44 3.56 2.43
N ASP A 37 10.38 3.79 3.33
CA ASP A 37 10.83 2.87 4.37
C ASP A 37 10.07 3.15 5.67
N PRO A 38 9.06 2.33 5.99
CA PRO A 38 8.24 2.54 7.17
C PRO A 38 8.79 1.84 8.42
N ILE A 39 9.97 1.21 8.35
CA ILE A 39 10.40 0.23 9.35
C ILE A 39 10.43 0.82 10.76
N THR A 40 11.05 1.98 10.95
CA THR A 40 11.14 2.64 12.26
C THR A 40 9.76 3.04 12.79
N GLY A 41 8.91 3.57 11.91
CA GLY A 41 7.55 3.99 12.24
C GLY A 41 6.60 2.84 12.60
N ILE A 42 6.92 1.61 12.19
CA ILE A 42 6.17 0.40 12.53
C ILE A 42 6.80 -0.36 13.70
N ALA A 43 8.13 -0.46 13.75
CA ALA A 43 8.83 -1.24 14.76
C ALA A 43 8.70 -0.64 16.16
N LYS A 44 8.86 0.68 16.30
CA LYS A 44 8.76 1.31 17.62
C LYS A 44 7.35 1.22 18.23
N PRO A 45 6.23 1.41 17.49
CA PRO A 45 4.90 1.12 18.02
C PRO A 45 4.64 -0.35 18.34
N ILE A 46 5.21 -1.30 17.60
CA ILE A 46 5.13 -2.72 17.95
C ILE A 46 5.82 -2.96 19.29
N ASN A 47 7.08 -2.54 19.45
CA ASN A 47 7.82 -2.75 20.70
C ASN A 47 7.20 -2.00 21.88
N TYR A 48 6.61 -0.81 21.65
CA TYR A 48 5.81 -0.13 22.67
C TYR A 48 4.61 -0.97 23.15
N ALA A 49 3.92 -1.64 22.24
CA ALA A 49 2.79 -2.50 22.58
C ALA A 49 3.23 -3.77 23.33
N LEU A 50 4.33 -4.38 22.89
CA LEU A 50 4.94 -5.56 23.51
C LEU A 50 5.37 -5.25 24.95
N GLU A 51 6.17 -4.19 25.14
CA GLU A 51 6.65 -3.76 26.45
C GLU A 51 5.48 -3.45 27.40
N ALA A 52 4.45 -2.72 26.93
CA ALA A 52 3.28 -2.38 27.72
C ALA A 52 2.46 -3.59 28.22
N LEU A 53 2.65 -4.77 27.61
CA LEU A 53 1.97 -6.01 27.96
C LEU A 53 2.92 -7.10 28.47
N GLY A 54 4.19 -6.76 28.72
CA GLY A 54 5.17 -7.64 29.35
C GLY A 54 5.83 -8.64 28.40
N PHE A 55 5.85 -8.37 27.09
CA PHE A 55 6.61 -9.14 26.11
C PHE A 55 7.99 -8.51 25.88
N ASP A 56 8.95 -9.34 25.47
CA ASP A 56 10.26 -8.88 25.05
C ASP A 56 10.18 -8.08 23.74
N GLU A 57 11.12 -7.14 23.58
CA GLU A 57 11.26 -6.40 22.32
C GLU A 57 11.69 -7.32 21.17
N VAL A 58 11.24 -6.96 19.97
CA VAL A 58 11.57 -7.65 18.74
C VAL A 58 12.45 -6.76 17.87
N SER A 59 13.49 -7.34 17.27
CA SER A 59 14.39 -6.59 16.38
C SER A 59 13.66 -6.05 15.15
N GLU A 60 14.10 -4.88 14.66
CA GLU A 60 13.58 -4.32 13.41
C GLU A 60 13.74 -5.29 12.23
N SER A 61 14.80 -6.09 12.21
CA SER A 61 15.04 -7.10 11.16
C SER A 61 14.00 -8.23 11.14
N ARG A 62 13.46 -8.61 12.31
CA ARG A 62 12.35 -9.55 12.39
C ARG A 62 11.04 -8.87 12.00
N ILE A 63 10.79 -7.65 12.46
CA ILE A 63 9.60 -6.86 12.13
C ILE A 63 9.51 -6.53 10.62
N ALA A 64 10.65 -6.32 9.96
CA ALA A 64 10.71 -5.99 8.53
C ALA A 64 10.04 -7.02 7.62
N ARG A 65 9.91 -8.27 8.08
CA ARG A 65 9.24 -9.35 7.34
C ARG A 65 7.71 -9.21 7.31
N TYR A 66 7.16 -8.38 8.19
CA TYR A 66 5.72 -8.15 8.33
C TYR A 66 5.25 -6.85 7.70
N ILE A 67 6.14 -6.09 7.05
CA ILE A 67 5.74 -4.86 6.36
C ILE A 67 4.74 -5.21 5.25
N GLY A 68 3.53 -4.64 5.35
CA GLY A 68 2.41 -4.90 4.44
C GLY A 68 1.43 -5.97 4.95
N ILE A 69 1.77 -6.72 6.01
CA ILE A 69 0.85 -7.66 6.67
C ILE A 69 -0.06 -6.87 7.63
N PRO A 70 -1.34 -7.25 7.78
CA PRO A 70 -2.21 -6.68 8.82
C PRO A 70 -1.57 -6.74 10.21
N ILE A 71 -1.74 -5.67 11.00
CA ILE A 71 -1.03 -5.53 12.27
C ILE A 71 -1.48 -6.55 13.32
N ASP A 72 -2.75 -6.94 13.31
CA ASP A 72 -3.31 -7.98 14.16
C ASP A 72 -2.71 -9.36 13.83
N GLU A 73 -2.61 -9.72 12.55
CA GLU A 73 -1.92 -10.95 12.11
C GLU A 73 -0.43 -10.93 12.50
N THR A 74 0.23 -9.79 12.36
CA THR A 74 1.62 -9.60 12.77
C THR A 74 1.79 -9.85 14.28
N LEU A 75 0.89 -9.31 15.11
CA LEU A 75 0.96 -9.44 16.56
C LEU A 75 0.61 -10.86 17.04
N VAL A 76 -0.30 -11.56 16.35
CA VAL A 76 -0.58 -13.00 16.56
C VAL A 76 0.70 -13.81 16.40
N ASP A 77 1.43 -13.59 15.30
CA ASP A 77 2.63 -14.36 14.98
C ASP A 77 3.83 -13.98 15.88
N LEU A 78 4.04 -12.69 16.15
CA LEU A 78 5.13 -12.24 17.02
C LEU A 78 4.99 -12.71 18.47
N CYS A 79 3.76 -12.80 18.98
CA CYS A 79 3.46 -13.20 20.36
C CYS A 79 3.06 -14.68 20.49
N GLU A 80 3.05 -15.43 19.38
CA GLU A 80 2.64 -16.85 19.32
C GLU A 80 1.31 -17.11 20.07
N THR A 81 0.29 -16.29 19.78
CA THR A 81 -0.97 -16.28 20.56
C THR A 81 -2.22 -16.38 19.71
N GLU A 82 -3.19 -17.19 20.16
CA GLU A 82 -4.53 -17.29 19.57
C GLU A 82 -5.57 -16.43 20.33
N SER A 83 -5.15 -15.71 21.38
CA SER A 83 -6.05 -14.94 22.24
C SER A 83 -6.47 -13.62 21.58
N GLY A 84 -7.66 -13.58 20.99
CA GLY A 84 -8.20 -12.35 20.39
C GLY A 84 -8.29 -11.17 21.36
N LYS A 85 -8.49 -11.40 22.66
CA LYS A 85 -8.47 -10.34 23.69
C LYS A 85 -7.08 -9.75 23.88
N LEU A 86 -6.04 -10.59 23.86
CA LEU A 86 -4.66 -10.13 23.97
C LEU A 86 -4.24 -9.35 22.73
N VAL A 87 -4.53 -9.88 21.54
CA VAL A 87 -4.27 -9.21 20.25
C VAL A 87 -4.95 -7.85 20.20
N ASN A 88 -6.21 -7.75 20.62
CA ASN A 88 -6.92 -6.47 20.65
C ASN A 88 -6.22 -5.43 21.55
N ARG A 89 -5.73 -5.84 22.74
CA ARG A 89 -4.96 -4.96 23.64
C ARG A 89 -3.64 -4.51 23.01
N LEU A 90 -2.92 -5.43 22.36
CA LEU A 90 -1.68 -5.11 21.63
C LEU A 90 -1.96 -4.10 20.51
N VAL A 91 -3.02 -4.31 19.71
CA VAL A 91 -3.41 -3.38 18.63
C VAL A 91 -3.76 -2.00 19.17
N ILE A 92 -4.48 -1.91 20.30
CA ILE A 92 -4.80 -0.63 20.95
C ILE A 92 -3.49 0.10 21.33
N LYS A 93 -2.56 -0.59 21.98
CA LYS A 93 -1.27 0.00 22.38
C LYS A 93 -0.40 0.39 21.20
N TYR A 94 -0.37 -0.44 20.15
CA TYR A 94 0.29 -0.11 18.90
C TYR A 94 -0.28 1.20 18.31
N ARG A 95 -1.62 1.29 18.21
CA ARG A 95 -2.30 2.47 17.63
C ARG A 95 -2.09 3.73 18.48
N GLU A 96 -2.01 3.60 19.80
CA GLU A 96 -1.69 4.69 20.72
C GLU A 96 -0.38 5.39 20.33
N ARG A 97 0.72 4.64 20.18
CA ARG A 97 2.01 5.24 19.76
C ARG A 97 2.05 5.57 18.27
N PHE A 98 1.51 4.72 17.41
CA PHE A 98 1.54 4.92 15.96
C PHE A 98 0.84 6.21 15.56
N SER A 99 -0.34 6.49 16.13
CA SER A 99 -1.09 7.72 15.85
C SER A 99 -0.42 8.98 16.42
N ALA A 100 0.30 8.86 17.54
CA ALA A 100 1.01 9.98 18.14
C ALA A 100 2.26 10.38 17.33
N VAL A 101 3.05 9.41 16.86
CA VAL A 101 4.34 9.68 16.21
C VAL A 101 4.75 8.65 15.14
N GLY A 102 4.34 7.38 15.25
CA GLY A 102 4.84 6.34 14.34
C GLY A 102 4.63 6.63 12.85
N TYR A 103 3.51 7.24 12.48
CA TYR A 103 3.25 7.58 11.07
C TYR A 103 4.22 8.61 10.47
N SER A 104 4.80 9.50 11.30
CA SER A 104 5.73 10.55 10.86
C SER A 104 7.19 10.10 10.88
N GLU A 105 7.49 8.95 11.48
CA GLU A 105 8.81 8.31 11.48
C GLU A 105 9.07 7.52 10.18
N ASN A 106 8.26 7.72 9.13
CA ASN A 106 8.39 7.09 7.82
C ASN A 106 9.32 7.90 6.90
N VAL A 107 10.24 7.23 6.20
CA VAL A 107 11.30 7.90 5.40
C VAL A 107 11.12 7.59 3.92
N LEU A 108 11.14 8.60 3.05
CA LEU A 108 11.11 8.37 1.60
C LEU A 108 12.42 7.74 1.11
N TYR A 109 12.34 6.75 0.22
CA TYR A 109 13.53 6.23 -0.43
C TYR A 109 14.16 7.31 -1.34
N PRO A 110 15.49 7.45 -1.35
CA PRO A 110 16.17 8.33 -2.31
C PRO A 110 15.81 7.95 -3.76
N GLY A 111 15.55 8.95 -4.60
CA GLY A 111 15.29 8.71 -6.03
C GLY A 111 13.87 8.29 -6.39
N GLY A 112 12.91 8.39 -5.47
CA GLY A 112 11.47 8.22 -5.76
C GLY A 112 10.91 6.81 -5.55
N GLY A 113 11.67 5.92 -4.91
CA GLY A 113 11.22 4.59 -4.53
C GLY A 113 12.32 3.54 -4.70
N ARG A 114 12.12 2.36 -4.11
CA ARG A 114 12.94 1.19 -4.41
C ARG A 114 12.37 0.44 -5.60
N LYS A 115 13.23 -0.25 -6.36
CA LYS A 115 12.75 -1.23 -7.35
C LYS A 115 12.07 -2.37 -6.61
N VAL A 116 10.75 -2.45 -6.74
CA VAL A 116 9.98 -3.59 -6.27
C VAL A 116 9.76 -4.50 -7.47
N PHE A 117 10.28 -5.71 -7.39
CA PHE A 117 10.01 -6.74 -8.38
C PHE A 117 8.62 -7.30 -8.11
N TRP A 118 7.65 -6.89 -8.93
CA TRP A 118 6.39 -7.59 -8.98
C TRP A 118 6.61 -8.92 -9.71
N PRO A 119 6.33 -10.09 -9.11
CA PRO A 119 6.34 -11.33 -9.86
C PRO A 119 5.18 -11.29 -10.85
N THR A 120 5.44 -10.81 -12.06
CA THR A 120 4.48 -10.90 -13.16
C THR A 120 4.24 -12.38 -13.42
N GLY A 121 3.01 -12.82 -13.14
CA GLY A 121 2.56 -14.16 -13.51
C GLY A 121 2.83 -14.43 -14.98
N LYS A 122 3.46 -15.58 -15.22
CA LYS A 122 3.83 -16.22 -16.49
C LYS A 122 4.91 -15.51 -17.31
N SER A 123 6.07 -16.16 -17.36
CA SER A 123 7.07 -16.03 -18.41
C SER A 123 6.43 -16.21 -19.80
N PRO A 124 6.70 -15.35 -20.78
CA PRO A 124 6.35 -15.64 -22.17
C PRO A 124 7.30 -16.73 -22.69
N GLY A 125 6.71 -17.88 -23.04
CA GLY A 125 7.27 -18.83 -24.00
C GLY A 125 8.40 -19.73 -23.48
N THR A 126 8.10 -21.01 -23.31
CA THR A 126 9.07 -22.06 -23.63
C THR A 126 8.42 -22.95 -24.69
N GLN A 127 8.94 -22.77 -25.91
CA GLN A 127 8.89 -23.58 -27.13
C GLN A 127 7.58 -24.24 -27.53
#